data_AF-A0A2V6K4D2-F1
#
_entry.id   AF-A0A2V6K4D2-F1
#
_cell.length_a   1.000
_cell.length_b   1.000
_cell.length_c   1.000
_cell.angle_alpha   90.00
_cell.angle_beta   90.00
_cell.angle_gamma   90.00
#
_symmetry.space_group_name_H-M   'P 1'
#
loop_
_entity.id
_entity.type
_entity.pdbx_description
1 polymer ?
#
loop_
_entity_poly.entity_id
_entity_poly.type
_entity_poly.pdbx_seq_one_letter_code
_entity_poly.pdbx_strand_id
1 'polypeptide(L)'
;MKLVIQLFTVTSIVIASIGCSSRPADRTVPKETRSIIQGVGYIEPVSDVHRLSFKRTGVIGTCAVSIGTVVHKGDPLMSLDAATEQAEFSAAETELTVARSERDKVFAGSNEFQIRAAEHEVVAAEADAKLAG
;
A
#
# COMPACT_ATOMS: atom_id res chain seq x y z
N MET A 1 1.54 -68.11 54.51
CA MET A 1 2.54 -69.13 54.89
C MET A 1 3.88 -68.41 54.97
N LYS A 2 4.34 -68.01 56.17
CA LYS A 2 5.37 -68.72 57.00
C LYS A 2 6.70 -68.82 56.22
N LEU A 3 7.83 -68.20 56.61
CA LEU A 3 8.60 -68.36 57.87
C LEU A 3 9.68 -67.23 57.90
N VAL A 4 9.83 -66.39 58.94
CA VAL A 4 10.70 -66.52 60.15
C VAL A 4 12.22 -66.50 59.79
N ILE A 5 12.96 -65.41 59.96
CA ILE A 5 13.62 -64.82 61.17
C ILE A 5 14.70 -65.72 61.79
N GLN A 6 15.87 -65.13 62.12
CA GLN A 6 16.87 -65.39 63.20
C GLN A 6 18.29 -65.09 62.62
N LEU A 7 19.32 -64.52 63.26
CA LEU A 7 19.58 -63.80 64.53
C LEU A 7 21.11 -63.52 64.53
N PHE A 8 21.60 -62.71 65.49
CA PHE A 8 23.00 -62.39 65.89
C PHE A 8 23.58 -61.06 65.36
N THR A 9 23.36 -59.91 66.02
CA THR A 9 24.06 -59.34 67.22
C THR A 9 25.51 -58.92 66.95
N VAL A 10 26.15 -57.85 67.46
CA VAL A 10 25.91 -56.72 68.39
C VAL A 10 27.25 -55.90 68.35
N THR A 11 27.26 -54.64 68.81
CA THR A 11 28.42 -53.71 69.06
C THR A 11 28.98 -52.96 67.83
N SER A 12 29.25 -51.64 67.84
CA SER A 12 29.45 -50.65 68.91
C SER A 12 28.99 -49.25 68.48
N ILE A 13 28.40 -48.53 69.44
CA ILE A 13 28.04 -47.11 69.42
C ILE A 13 29.29 -46.25 69.57
N VAL A 14 29.48 -45.25 68.70
CA VAL A 14 30.46 -44.15 68.90
C VAL A 14 29.84 -42.79 68.56
N ILE A 15 29.49 -42.07 69.63
CA ILE A 15 29.73 -40.64 69.94
C ILE A 15 29.21 -39.54 68.97
N ALA A 16 28.14 -38.89 69.44
CA ALA A 16 27.90 -37.45 69.59
C ALA A 16 28.49 -36.42 68.59
N SER A 17 27.60 -35.65 67.97
CA SER A 17 27.73 -34.19 67.88
C SER A 17 26.36 -33.53 67.74
N ILE A 18 25.93 -32.82 68.79
CA ILE A 18 24.83 -31.85 68.74
C ILE A 18 25.43 -30.58 68.15
N GLY A 19 25.22 -30.38 66.85
CA GLY A 19 25.51 -29.12 66.16
C GLY A 19 24.23 -28.33 65.96
N CYS A 20 23.97 -27.33 66.81
CA CYS A 20 23.03 -26.26 66.50
C CYS A 20 23.58 -25.46 65.30
N SER A 21 23.10 -25.75 64.10
CA SER A 21 23.39 -24.96 62.90
C SER A 21 22.28 -23.95 62.67
N SER A 22 22.52 -22.71 63.07
CA SER A 22 21.72 -21.55 62.69
C SER A 22 21.91 -21.27 61.19
N ARG A 23 20.96 -21.70 60.35
CA ARG A 23 20.90 -21.33 58.93
C ARG A 23 20.38 -19.88 58.80
N PRO A 24 21.11 -18.96 58.13
CA PRO A 24 20.54 -17.68 57.76
C PRO A 24 19.44 -17.93 56.71
N ALA A 25 18.27 -17.32 56.93
CA ALA A 25 17.19 -17.34 55.95
C ALA A 25 17.66 -16.62 54.68
N ASP A 26 17.88 -17.40 53.63
CA ASP A 26 18.16 -16.92 52.28
C ASP A 26 16.95 -16.10 51.81
N ARG A 27 17.07 -14.77 51.82
CA ARG A 27 16.10 -13.88 51.21
C ARG A 27 16.22 -14.02 49.70
N THR A 28 15.50 -14.99 49.15
CA THR A 28 15.30 -15.11 47.70
C THR A 28 14.53 -13.87 47.22
N VAL A 29 15.25 -12.86 46.73
CA VAL A 29 14.65 -11.81 45.91
C VAL A 29 13.98 -12.51 44.74
N PRO A 30 12.67 -12.30 44.47
CA PRO A 30 12.01 -12.93 43.34
C PRO A 30 12.72 -12.48 42.06
N LYS A 31 13.55 -13.36 41.51
CA LYS A 31 14.21 -13.16 40.23
C LYS A 31 13.12 -13.36 39.18
N GLU A 32 12.56 -12.26 38.68
CA GLU A 32 11.64 -12.31 37.54
C GLU A 32 12.32 -13.09 36.42
N THR A 33 11.85 -14.31 36.22
CA THR A 33 12.39 -15.20 35.20
C THR A 33 11.75 -14.80 33.88
N ARG A 34 12.42 -13.89 33.17
CA ARG A 34 12.04 -13.54 31.80
C ARG A 34 12.34 -14.72 30.90
N SER A 35 11.29 -15.45 30.52
CA SER A 35 11.38 -16.47 29.48
C SER A 35 11.38 -15.77 28.13
N ILE A 36 12.50 -15.86 27.41
CA ILE A 36 12.63 -15.33 26.05
C ILE A 36 12.41 -16.49 25.10
N ILE A 37 11.37 -16.39 24.28
CA ILE A 37 11.12 -17.33 23.18
C ILE A 37 11.67 -16.69 21.90
N GLN A 38 12.57 -17.40 21.23
CA GLN A 38 13.14 -16.97 19.95
C GLN A 38 12.44 -17.70 18.83
N GLY A 39 11.94 -16.94 17.86
CA GLY A 39 11.32 -17.46 16.64
C GLY A 39 11.86 -16.72 15.43
N VAL A 40 11.94 -17.41 14.30
CA VAL A 40 12.23 -16.80 13.01
C VAL A 40 10.90 -16.40 12.37
N GLY A 41 10.82 -15.17 11.88
CA GLY A 41 9.66 -14.66 11.17
C GLY A 41 10.09 -13.76 10.02
N TYR A 42 9.19 -13.55 9.08
CA TYR A 42 9.38 -12.62 7.97
C TYR A 42 8.64 -11.32 8.26
N ILE A 43 9.22 -10.20 7.83
CA ILE A 43 8.57 -8.90 7.90
C ILE A 43 7.94 -8.64 6.54
N GLU A 44 6.62 -8.44 6.53
CA GLU A 44 5.87 -8.04 5.35
C GLU A 44 5.40 -6.59 5.49
N PRO A 45 5.25 -5.85 4.37
CA PRO A 45 4.65 -4.53 4.41
C PRO A 45 3.22 -4.60 4.96
N VAL A 46 2.80 -3.55 5.68
CA VAL A 46 1.43 -3.44 6.20
C VAL A 46 0.40 -3.36 5.08
N SER A 47 0.82 -2.89 3.90
CA SER A 47 -0.01 -2.72 2.71
C SER A 47 0.47 -3.60 1.56
N ASP A 48 -0.38 -3.74 0.54
CA ASP A 48 -0.01 -4.44 -0.69
C ASP A 48 1.07 -3.71 -1.49
N VAL A 49 1.78 -4.49 -2.31
CA VAL A 49 2.68 -3.97 -3.34
C VAL A 49 1.88 -3.72 -4.61
N HIS A 50 1.66 -2.46 -4.96
CA HIS A 50 0.94 -2.08 -6.18
C HIS A 50 1.89 -1.97 -7.37
N ARG A 51 1.58 -2.69 -8.46
CA ARG A 51 2.22 -2.51 -9.76
C ARG A 51 1.36 -1.55 -10.59
N LEU A 52 1.91 -0.39 -10.90
CA LEU A 52 1.22 0.64 -11.68
C LEU A 52 1.57 0.50 -13.16
N SER A 53 0.60 0.80 -14.02
CA SER A 53 0.76 0.87 -15.47
C SER A 53 -0.08 2.01 -16.04
N PHE A 54 0.35 2.57 -17.16
CA PHE A 54 -0.46 3.55 -17.88
C PHE A 54 -1.69 2.89 -18.49
N LYS A 55 -2.77 3.68 -18.63
CA LYS A 55 -4.01 3.25 -19.30
C LYS A 55 -3.88 3.18 -20.82
N ARG A 56 -2.95 3.96 -21.37
CA ARG A 56 -2.65 4.03 -22.81
C ARG A 56 -1.20 3.63 -23.02
N THR A 57 -0.89 3.14 -24.21
CA THR A 57 0.48 2.91 -24.67
C THR A 57 1.08 4.24 -25.11
N GLY A 58 2.37 4.45 -24.89
CA GLY A 58 3.07 5.65 -25.32
C GLY A 58 4.54 5.62 -24.93
N VAL A 59 5.24 6.68 -25.27
CA VAL A 59 6.62 6.90 -24.83
C VAL A 59 6.59 7.66 -23.51
N ILE A 60 7.46 7.27 -22.57
CA ILE A 60 7.61 7.99 -21.30
C ILE A 60 8.29 9.32 -21.59
N GLY A 61 7.64 10.43 -21.24
CA GLY A 61 8.18 11.78 -21.36
C GLY A 61 8.98 12.18 -20.11
N THR A 62 8.38 12.03 -18.93
CA THR A 62 9.03 12.42 -17.67
C THR A 62 8.84 11.36 -16.58
N CYS A 63 9.87 11.20 -15.74
CA CYS A 63 9.81 10.41 -14.51
C CYS A 63 10.15 11.33 -13.34
N ALA A 64 9.18 11.60 -12.46
CA ALA A 64 9.31 12.59 -11.40
C ALA A 64 9.80 12.00 -10.07
N VAL A 65 10.00 10.68 -10.00
CA VAL A 65 10.28 9.96 -8.76
C VAL A 65 11.53 9.08 -8.85
N SER A 66 12.16 8.87 -7.69
CA SER A 66 13.30 7.96 -7.53
C SER A 66 12.99 6.88 -6.51
N ILE A 67 13.80 5.81 -6.49
CA ILE A 67 13.65 4.72 -5.52
C ILE A 67 13.77 5.28 -4.10
N GLY A 68 12.82 4.91 -3.23
CA GLY A 68 12.74 5.38 -1.85
C GLY A 68 11.99 6.71 -1.67
N THR A 69 11.50 7.33 -2.73
CA THR A 69 10.66 8.53 -2.64
C THR A 69 9.30 8.19 -2.02
N VAL A 70 8.89 8.95 -1.00
CA VAL A 70 7.56 8.86 -0.42
C VAL A 70 6.60 9.69 -1.28
N VAL A 71 5.48 9.09 -1.65
CA VAL A 71 4.45 9.70 -2.52
C VAL A 71 3.07 9.51 -1.92
N HIS A 72 2.15 10.41 -2.26
CA HIS A 72 0.77 10.38 -1.82
C HIS A 72 -0.17 10.13 -3.00
N LYS A 73 -1.43 9.81 -2.68
CA LYS A 73 -2.47 9.63 -3.69
C LYS A 73 -2.67 10.93 -4.46
N GLY A 74 -2.53 10.84 -5.78
CA GLY A 74 -2.69 11.97 -6.70
C GLY A 74 -1.36 12.55 -7.17
N ASP A 75 -0.24 12.18 -6.54
CA ASP A 75 1.07 12.68 -6.96
C ASP A 75 1.45 12.09 -8.33
N PRO A 76 1.86 12.94 -9.29
CA PRO A 76 2.30 12.46 -10.60
C PRO A 76 3.65 11.76 -10.47
N LEU A 77 3.68 10.46 -10.76
CA LEU A 77 4.92 9.67 -10.72
C LEU A 77 5.68 9.76 -12.05
N MET A 78 4.94 9.71 -13.14
CA MET A 78 5.46 9.61 -14.49
C MET A 78 4.43 10.15 -15.49
N SER A 79 4.88 10.78 -16.56
CA SER A 79 4.03 11.25 -17.65
C SER A 79 4.43 10.60 -18.97
N LEU A 80 3.45 10.38 -19.84
CA LEU A 80 3.73 10.06 -21.25
C LEU A 80 4.10 11.35 -21.99
N ASP A 81 4.92 11.21 -23.03
CA ASP A 81 5.05 12.23 -24.05
C ASP A 81 3.74 12.30 -24.81
N ALA A 82 3.04 13.43 -24.65
CA ALA A 82 1.70 13.65 -25.17
C ALA A 82 1.69 14.79 -26.21
N ALA A 83 2.83 15.07 -26.85
CA ALA A 83 2.94 16.19 -27.79
C ALA A 83 1.95 16.07 -28.96
N THR A 84 1.78 14.86 -29.50
CA THR A 84 0.85 14.60 -30.61
C THR A 84 -0.59 14.67 -30.13
N GLU A 85 -0.92 14.02 -29.02
CA GLU A 85 -2.26 14.02 -28.43
C GLU A 85 -2.70 15.43 -28.04
N GLN A 86 -1.78 16.25 -27.51
CA GLN A 86 -2.05 17.64 -27.17
C GLN A 86 -2.30 18.51 -28.42
N ALA A 87 -1.60 18.23 -29.51
CA ALA A 87 -1.81 18.92 -30.78
C ALA A 87 -3.16 18.54 -31.41
N GLU A 88 -3.52 17.25 -31.38
CA GLU A 88 -4.83 16.76 -31.85
C GLU A 88 -5.98 17.36 -31.02
N PHE A 89 -5.84 17.36 -29.70
CA PHE A 89 -6.81 17.99 -28.80
C PHE A 89 -6.96 19.49 -29.09
N SER A 90 -5.85 20.20 -29.27
CA SER A 90 -5.87 21.64 -29.61
C SER A 90 -6.51 21.91 -30.97
N ALA A 91 -6.32 21.03 -31.95
CA ALA A 91 -6.96 21.14 -33.26
C ALA A 91 -8.48 20.97 -33.14
N ALA A 92 -8.94 19.94 -32.41
CA ALA A 92 -10.35 19.68 -32.18
C ALA A 92 -11.05 20.81 -31.39
N GLU A 93 -10.39 21.38 -30.38
CA GLU A 93 -10.91 22.55 -29.65
C GLU A 93 -11.06 23.78 -30.57
N THR A 94 -10.12 23.96 -31.49
CA THR A 94 -10.17 25.06 -32.47
C THR A 94 -11.33 24.87 -33.44
N GLU A 95 -11.52 23.65 -33.97
CA GLU A 95 -12.63 23.32 -34.85
C GLU A 95 -13.99 23.51 -34.16
N LEU A 96 -14.12 23.09 -32.90
CA LEU A 96 -15.30 23.36 -32.10
C LEU A 96 -15.58 24.87 -31.95
N THR A 97 -14.54 25.66 -31.75
CA THR A 97 -14.66 27.12 -31.62
C THR A 97 -15.12 27.76 -32.93
N VAL A 98 -14.62 27.27 -34.08
CA VAL A 98 -15.05 27.71 -35.42
C VAL A 98 -16.51 27.35 -35.65
N ALA A 99 -16.91 26.10 -35.42
CA ALA A 99 -18.29 25.65 -35.60
C ALA A 99 -19.28 26.45 -34.73
N ARG A 100 -18.91 26.74 -33.48
CA ARG A 100 -19.72 27.60 -32.59
C ARG A 100 -19.86 29.01 -33.15
N SER A 101 -18.77 29.59 -33.65
CA SER A 101 -18.78 30.93 -34.25
C SER A 101 -19.62 30.99 -35.54
N GLU A 102 -19.62 29.93 -36.33
CA GLU A 102 -20.44 29.81 -37.54
C GLU A 102 -21.92 29.67 -37.20
N ARG A 103 -22.26 28.83 -36.24
CA ARG A 103 -23.61 28.71 -35.68
C ARG A 103 -24.12 30.04 -35.16
N ASP A 104 -23.30 30.81 -34.46
CA ASP A 104 -23.70 32.12 -33.94
C ASP A 104 -23.94 33.14 -35.07
N LYS A 105 -23.14 33.12 -36.15
CA LYS A 105 -23.37 33.94 -37.35
C LYS A 105 -24.68 33.58 -38.05
N VAL A 106 -24.96 32.29 -38.17
CA VAL A 106 -26.18 31.79 -38.82
C VAL A 106 -27.42 32.06 -37.96
N PHE A 107 -27.29 31.97 -36.64
CA PHE A 107 -28.35 32.27 -35.67
C PHE A 107 -28.74 33.75 -35.68
N ALA A 108 -27.82 34.66 -36.04
CA ALA A 108 -28.15 36.07 -36.28
C ALA A 108 -28.98 36.28 -37.57
N GLY A 109 -29.06 35.28 -38.45
CA GLY A 109 -29.92 35.26 -39.63
C GLY A 109 -31.30 34.66 -39.37
N SER A 110 -32.18 34.70 -40.36
CA SER A 110 -33.59 34.27 -40.25
C SER A 110 -33.90 32.90 -40.88
N ASN A 111 -32.89 32.16 -41.37
CA ASN A 111 -33.10 30.86 -42.02
C ASN A 111 -32.97 29.68 -41.04
N GLU A 112 -34.10 29.13 -40.62
CA GLU A 112 -34.13 27.99 -39.68
C GLU A 112 -33.40 26.73 -40.18
N PHE A 113 -33.38 26.47 -41.49
CA PHE A 113 -32.70 25.28 -42.02
C PHE A 113 -31.18 25.39 -41.88
N GLN A 114 -30.64 26.61 -42.05
CA GLN A 114 -29.22 26.86 -41.83
C GLN A 114 -28.87 26.78 -40.35
N ILE A 115 -29.74 27.27 -39.46
CA ILE A 115 -29.54 27.19 -38.01
C ILE A 115 -29.43 25.73 -37.56
N ARG A 116 -30.36 24.86 -37.98
CA ARG A 116 -30.32 23.42 -37.63
C ARG A 116 -29.07 22.73 -38.19
N ALA A 117 -28.66 23.05 -39.41
CA ALA A 117 -27.43 22.50 -39.98
C ALA A 117 -26.20 22.88 -39.14
N ALA A 118 -26.07 24.15 -38.78
CA ALA A 118 -24.98 24.64 -37.95
C ALA A 118 -25.01 24.08 -36.51
N GLU A 119 -26.20 23.83 -35.95
CA GLU A 119 -26.33 23.11 -34.67
C GLU A 119 -25.78 21.68 -34.75
N HIS A 120 -26.08 20.95 -35.84
CA HIS A 120 -25.54 19.62 -36.05
C HIS A 120 -24.01 19.61 -36.22
N GLU A 121 -23.45 20.61 -36.88
CA GLU A 121 -21.99 20.78 -37.01
C GLU A 121 -21.32 21.02 -35.65
N VAL A 122 -21.92 21.85 -34.79
CA VAL A 122 -21.42 22.03 -33.41
C VAL A 122 -21.49 20.72 -32.63
N VAL A 123 -22.58 19.96 -32.75
CA VAL A 123 -22.71 18.67 -32.05
C VAL A 123 -21.65 17.67 -32.52
N ALA A 124 -21.36 17.63 -33.83
CA ALA A 124 -20.30 16.79 -34.37
C ALA A 124 -18.92 17.21 -33.81
N ALA A 125 -18.58 18.50 -33.90
CA ALA A 125 -17.32 19.03 -33.38
C ALA A 125 -17.17 18.85 -31.86
N GLU A 126 -18.28 18.91 -31.10
CA GLU A 126 -18.28 18.60 -29.66
C GLU A 126 -18.03 17.12 -29.36
N ALA A 127 -18.51 16.22 -30.22
CA ALA A 127 -18.22 14.81 -30.10
C ALA A 127 -16.74 14.54 -30.38
N ASP A 128 -16.19 15.13 -31.44
CA ASP A 128 -14.79 14.96 -31.82
C ASP A 128 -13.84 15.51 -30.74
N ALA A 129 -14.12 16.69 -30.19
CA ALA A 129 -13.35 17.25 -29.07
C ALA A 129 -13.40 16.37 -27.80
N LYS A 130 -14.51 15.68 -27.54
CA LYS A 130 -14.64 14.74 -26.40
C LYS A 130 -13.87 13.44 -26.63
N LEU A 131 -13.74 12.99 -27.87
CA LEU A 131 -12.99 11.77 -28.19
C LEU A 131 -11.48 12.00 -28.15
N ALA A 132 -11.03 13.23 -28.41
CA ALA A 132 -9.62 13.61 -28.38
C ALA A 132 -9.02 13.72 -26.95
N GLY A 133 -9.84 13.84 -25.90
CA GLY A 133 -9.41 13.96 -24.49
C GLY A 133 -9.45 12.66 -23.70
#